data_AF-A0A1A0VWG5-F1
#
_entry.id   AF-A0A1A0VWG5-F1
#
_cell.length_a   1.000
_cell.length_b   1.000
_cell.length_c   1.000
_cell.angle_alpha   90.00
_cell.angle_beta   90.00
_cell.angle_gamma   90.00
#
_symmetry.space_group_name_H-M   'P 1'
#
loop_
_entity.id
_entity.type
_entity.pdbx_description
1 polymer ?
#
loop_
_entity_poly.entity_id
_entity_poly.type
_entity_poly.pdbx_seq_one_letter_code
_entity_poly.pdbx_strand_id
1 'polypeptide(L)'
;MAVAKENGEENWSDIEAAIGRLTRLKGSLQQVQTVYESTLAIQAAFSEYLELVAPPDLLARVGKDSAEGSLAVKSMASFIGDVAKTSSTFESFAFPTETSHYHLFNFLFVNFNYTPLLDDYAFRDAQQFRPQLHTRADRNFMFWPNPTGRPGGFGNHETGWSSYVRSEVIHPHGQQAIPRSLLFGIDAPDSFDQGTDPHRELMKPYWAMNRIEYGHLFPDTRLFIIFGCSLGESDGWWWRRVYEALNRERDDGSPRSELIIYWWSPAVKPATREEVLDTFFTGATGNLNSPERASVQDRIQIVLYTDETPPPVFLATP
;
A
#
# COMPACT_ATOMS: atom_id res chain seq x y z
N MET A 1 8.34 -3.12 25.36
CA MET A 1 7.99 -4.42 24.74
C MET A 1 7.81 -5.52 25.79
N ALA A 2 8.82 -5.88 26.61
CA ALA A 2 8.66 -6.91 27.66
C ALA A 2 7.50 -6.61 28.63
N VAL A 3 7.43 -5.39 29.16
CA VAL A 3 6.31 -4.94 30.02
C VAL A 3 4.96 -5.01 29.31
N ALA A 4 4.88 -4.58 28.05
CA ALA A 4 3.66 -4.65 27.26
C ALA A 4 3.19 -6.11 27.07
N LYS A 5 4.14 -7.02 26.85
CA LYS A 5 3.88 -8.46 26.74
C LYS A 5 3.39 -9.06 28.06
N GLU A 6 4.01 -8.69 29.18
CA GLU A 6 3.59 -9.11 30.53
C GLU A 6 2.18 -8.60 30.88
N ASN A 7 1.84 -7.40 30.41
CA ASN A 7 0.51 -6.80 30.57
C ASN A 7 -0.55 -7.39 29.61
N GLY A 8 -0.16 -8.28 28.70
CA GLY A 8 -1.08 -8.86 27.71
C GLY A 8 -1.54 -7.88 26.63
N GLU A 9 -0.79 -6.80 26.36
CA GLU A 9 -1.09 -5.89 25.25
C GLU A 9 -0.97 -6.63 23.91
N GLU A 10 -2.03 -6.63 23.08
CA GLU A 10 -2.03 -7.35 21.79
C GLU A 10 -0.92 -6.86 20.83
N ASN A 11 -0.59 -5.57 20.87
CA ASN A 11 0.43 -4.93 20.05
C ASN A 11 1.80 -4.82 20.77
N TRP A 12 2.12 -5.73 21.69
CA TRP A 12 3.38 -5.69 22.45
C TRP A 12 4.64 -5.73 21.58
N SER A 13 4.54 -6.31 20.38
CA SER A 13 5.61 -6.45 19.40
C SER A 13 5.69 -5.29 18.40
N ASP A 14 4.74 -4.35 18.44
CA ASP A 14 4.74 -3.17 17.57
C ASP A 14 5.78 -2.15 18.06
N ILE A 15 6.93 -2.14 17.39
CA ILE A 15 8.06 -1.26 17.70
C ILE A 15 7.66 0.21 17.53
N GLU A 16 6.87 0.54 16.52
CA GLU A 16 6.50 1.92 16.19
C GLU A 16 5.50 2.47 17.20
N ALA A 17 4.54 1.64 17.63
CA ALA A 17 3.67 1.97 18.74
C ALA A 17 4.45 2.14 20.04
N ALA A 18 5.49 1.33 20.29
CA ALA A 18 6.35 1.49 21.46
C ALA A 18 7.15 2.80 21.42
N ILE A 19 7.76 3.14 20.26
CA ILE A 19 8.44 4.43 20.05
C ILE A 19 7.45 5.58 20.30
N GLY A 20 6.25 5.51 19.71
CA GLY A 20 5.21 6.51 19.89
C GLY A 20 4.76 6.71 21.33
N ARG A 21 4.72 5.65 22.16
CA ARG A 21 4.43 5.77 23.59
C ARG A 21 5.58 6.46 24.35
N LEU A 22 6.82 6.10 24.02
CA LEU A 22 8.01 6.67 24.66
C LEU A 22 8.21 8.15 24.33
N THR A 23 7.76 8.60 23.15
CA THR A 23 7.87 10.00 22.72
C THR A 23 6.73 10.90 23.20
N ARG A 24 5.49 10.39 23.27
CA ARG A 24 4.31 11.15 23.75
C ARG A 24 4.42 11.60 25.22
N LEU A 25 5.23 10.93 26.03
CA LEU A 25 5.42 11.20 27.45
C LEU A 25 6.28 12.45 27.72
N LYS A 26 6.00 13.63 27.12
CA LYS A 26 6.76 14.90 27.31
C LYS A 26 8.25 14.67 27.60
N GLY A 27 8.87 13.81 26.79
CA GLY A 27 10.20 13.31 27.09
C GLY A 27 11.20 14.46 27.03
N SER A 28 12.19 14.46 27.92
CA SER A 28 13.33 15.35 27.76
C SER A 28 14.04 15.06 26.43
N LEU A 29 14.77 16.03 25.88
CA LEU A 29 15.61 15.81 24.68
C LEU A 29 16.52 14.58 24.82
N GLN A 30 16.99 14.32 26.05
CA GLN A 30 17.82 13.16 26.36
C GLN A 30 17.06 11.83 26.17
N GLN A 31 15.76 11.79 26.46
CA GLN A 31 14.94 10.60 26.26
C GLN A 31 14.73 10.34 24.76
N VAL A 32 14.48 11.38 23.96
CA VAL A 32 14.35 11.26 22.50
C VAL A 32 15.64 10.70 21.90
N GLN A 33 16.79 11.26 22.29
CA GLN A 33 18.10 10.80 21.86
C GLN A 33 18.34 9.33 22.24
N THR A 34 18.02 8.96 23.48
CA THR A 34 18.17 7.57 23.96
C THR A 34 17.32 6.61 23.14
N VAL A 35 16.09 7.00 22.81
CA VAL A 35 15.20 6.19 21.97
C VAL A 35 15.77 6.04 20.56
N TYR A 36 16.26 7.12 19.97
CA TYR A 36 16.87 7.09 18.63
C TYR A 36 18.14 6.22 18.60
N GLU A 37 19.03 6.35 19.57
CA GLU A 37 20.22 5.49 19.68
C GLU A 37 19.84 4.01 19.87
N SER A 38 18.74 3.76 20.59
CA SER A 38 18.21 2.40 20.74
C SER A 38 17.64 1.86 19.44
N THR A 39 16.97 2.66 18.60
CA THR A 39 16.48 2.20 17.29
C THR A 39 17.64 1.86 16.36
N LEU A 40 18.73 2.64 16.38
CA LEU A 40 19.95 2.33 15.64
C LEU A 40 20.60 1.01 16.13
N ALA A 41 20.65 0.81 17.45
CA ALA A 41 21.24 -0.40 18.03
C ALA A 41 20.52 -1.69 17.64
N ILE A 42 19.20 -1.63 17.41
CA ILE A 42 18.41 -2.82 17.02
C ILE A 42 18.38 -3.08 15.51
N GLN A 43 18.83 -2.14 14.65
CA GLN A 43 18.79 -2.32 13.18
C GLN A 43 19.49 -3.60 12.73
N ALA A 44 20.68 -3.89 13.27
CA ALA A 44 21.43 -5.09 12.92
C ALA A 44 20.69 -6.36 13.33
N ALA A 45 20.24 -6.44 14.59
CA ALA A 45 19.49 -7.59 15.11
C ALA A 45 18.15 -7.79 14.38
N PHE A 46 17.49 -6.71 13.99
CA PHE A 46 16.25 -6.78 13.23
C PHE A 46 16.51 -7.26 11.79
N SER A 47 17.58 -6.80 11.14
CA SER A 47 17.98 -7.33 9.83
C SER A 47 18.30 -8.82 9.88
N GLU A 48 19.03 -9.28 10.91
CA GLU A 48 19.27 -10.72 11.13
C GLU A 48 17.97 -11.50 11.33
N TYR A 49 17.00 -10.94 12.03
CA TYR A 49 15.67 -11.54 12.16
C TYR A 49 14.94 -11.60 10.80
N LEU A 50 15.02 -10.55 9.97
CA LEU A 50 14.41 -10.55 8.65
C LEU A 50 15.01 -11.63 7.73
N GLU A 51 16.31 -11.94 7.84
CA GLU A 51 16.93 -13.06 7.12
C GLU A 51 16.32 -14.42 7.49
N LEU A 52 15.82 -14.57 8.71
CA LEU A 52 15.12 -15.80 9.13
C LEU A 52 13.67 -15.84 8.62
N VAL A 53 13.04 -14.68 8.48
CA VAL A 53 11.63 -14.57 8.04
C VAL A 53 11.50 -14.64 6.52
N ALA A 54 12.42 -14.01 5.79
CA ALA A 54 12.50 -13.98 4.34
C ALA A 54 13.85 -14.51 3.84
N PRO A 55 14.15 -15.80 4.07
CA PRO A 55 15.40 -16.40 3.63
C PRO A 55 15.45 -16.52 2.10
N PRO A 56 16.66 -16.63 1.51
CA PRO A 56 16.84 -16.70 0.05
C PRO A 56 16.05 -17.83 -0.65
N ASP A 57 15.81 -18.96 0.01
CA ASP A 57 15.01 -20.05 -0.57
C ASP A 57 13.52 -19.68 -0.68
N LEU A 58 12.97 -18.96 0.29
CA LEU A 58 11.61 -18.44 0.22
C LEU A 58 11.48 -17.42 -0.90
N LEU A 59 12.42 -16.47 -1.00
CA LEU A 59 12.47 -15.47 -2.06
C LEU A 59 12.50 -16.12 -3.45
N ALA A 60 13.37 -17.11 -3.64
CA ALA A 60 13.44 -17.87 -4.89
C ALA A 60 12.15 -18.64 -5.20
N ARG A 61 11.47 -19.19 -4.19
CA ARG A 61 10.15 -19.83 -4.38
C ARG A 61 9.10 -18.82 -4.82
N VAL A 62 8.99 -17.67 -4.14
CA VAL A 62 8.02 -16.61 -4.49
C VAL A 62 8.24 -16.12 -5.91
N GLY A 63 9.49 -15.84 -6.30
CA GLY A 63 9.82 -15.43 -7.66
C GLY A 63 9.49 -16.50 -8.70
N LYS A 64 9.77 -17.77 -8.39
CA LYS A 64 9.44 -18.91 -9.26
C LYS A 64 7.92 -19.09 -9.41
N ASP A 65 7.19 -19.09 -8.31
CA ASP A 65 5.74 -19.27 -8.28
C ASP A 65 5.03 -18.13 -9.00
N SER A 66 5.52 -16.89 -8.81
CA SER A 66 5.11 -15.75 -9.61
C SER A 66 5.36 -16.08 -11.06
N ALA A 67 6.61 -16.27 -11.49
CA ALA A 67 7.01 -16.46 -12.88
C ALA A 67 6.17 -17.54 -13.61
N GLU A 68 6.11 -18.75 -13.05
CA GLU A 68 5.39 -19.89 -13.61
C GLU A 68 3.86 -19.65 -13.64
N GLY A 69 3.32 -19.01 -12.60
CA GLY A 69 1.91 -18.69 -12.46
C GLY A 69 1.45 -17.44 -13.22
N SER A 70 2.39 -16.65 -13.76
CA SER A 70 2.15 -15.28 -14.25
C SER A 70 1.43 -14.38 -13.23
N LEU A 71 1.75 -14.54 -11.94
CA LEU A 71 0.97 -13.97 -10.84
C LEU A 71 0.96 -12.43 -10.87
N ALA A 72 2.12 -11.78 -10.93
CA ALA A 72 2.21 -10.32 -10.97
C ALA A 72 1.48 -9.69 -12.17
N VAL A 73 1.64 -10.27 -13.36
CA VAL A 73 0.92 -9.80 -14.56
C VAL A 73 -0.59 -9.97 -14.38
N LYS A 74 -1.06 -11.11 -13.85
CA LYS A 74 -2.49 -11.35 -13.59
C LYS A 74 -3.05 -10.38 -12.55
N SER A 75 -2.31 -10.11 -11.47
CA SER A 75 -2.69 -9.11 -10.47
C SER A 75 -2.89 -7.73 -11.10
N MET A 76 -1.91 -7.24 -11.85
CA MET A 76 -2.00 -5.93 -12.51
C MET A 76 -3.08 -5.90 -13.60
N ALA A 77 -3.33 -7.02 -14.29
CA ALA A 77 -4.27 -7.10 -15.41
C ALA A 77 -5.74 -7.16 -14.99
N SER A 78 -6.03 -7.77 -13.84
CA SER A 78 -7.38 -8.24 -13.52
C SER A 78 -7.87 -7.93 -12.09
N PHE A 79 -7.18 -7.07 -11.33
CA PHE A 79 -7.59 -6.68 -9.97
C PHE A 79 -9.01 -6.07 -9.89
N ILE A 80 -9.54 -5.53 -10.99
CA ILE A 80 -10.94 -5.06 -11.05
C ILE A 80 -11.93 -6.17 -10.70
N GLY A 81 -11.56 -7.43 -10.99
CA GLY A 81 -12.37 -8.59 -10.65
C GLY A 81 -12.56 -8.77 -9.14
N ASP A 82 -11.61 -8.35 -8.33
CA ASP A 82 -11.72 -8.41 -6.87
C ASP A 82 -12.78 -7.42 -6.40
N VAL A 83 -12.69 -6.16 -6.85
CA VAL A 83 -13.68 -5.12 -6.57
C VAL A 83 -15.07 -5.53 -7.05
N ALA A 84 -15.17 -6.08 -8.27
CA ALA A 84 -16.43 -6.51 -8.85
C ALA A 84 -17.08 -7.66 -8.06
N LYS A 85 -16.32 -8.51 -7.38
CA LYS A 85 -16.87 -9.61 -6.58
C LYS A 85 -17.35 -9.16 -5.20
N THR A 86 -16.61 -8.25 -4.56
CA THR A 86 -16.80 -7.99 -3.12
C THR A 86 -17.36 -6.61 -2.81
N SER A 87 -17.10 -5.61 -3.64
CA SER A 87 -17.49 -4.23 -3.33
C SER A 87 -18.97 -3.99 -3.61
N SER A 88 -19.67 -3.43 -2.61
CA SER A 88 -21.04 -2.97 -2.72
C SER A 88 -21.18 -1.69 -3.56
N THR A 89 -20.09 -0.94 -3.73
CA THR A 89 -20.05 0.34 -4.47
C THR A 89 -19.37 0.21 -5.83
N PHE A 90 -19.40 -0.98 -6.44
CA PHE A 90 -18.76 -1.20 -7.74
C PHE A 90 -19.28 -0.26 -8.84
N GLU A 91 -20.57 0.09 -8.82
CA GLU A 91 -21.19 0.98 -9.82
C GLU A 91 -20.62 2.41 -9.79
N SER A 92 -20.09 2.86 -8.66
CA SER A 92 -19.42 4.17 -8.55
C SER A 92 -17.94 4.12 -8.92
N PHE A 93 -17.39 2.94 -9.25
CA PHE A 93 -15.99 2.77 -9.60
C PHE A 93 -15.74 3.19 -11.06
N ALA A 94 -15.24 4.40 -11.26
CA ALA A 94 -15.14 5.02 -12.58
C ALA A 94 -13.90 4.58 -13.37
N PHE A 95 -12.80 4.21 -12.68
CA PHE A 95 -11.49 3.95 -13.26
C PHE A 95 -11.53 2.98 -14.45
N PRO A 96 -12.25 1.84 -14.42
CA PRO A 96 -12.34 0.96 -15.58
C PRO A 96 -12.87 1.65 -16.84
N THR A 97 -13.82 2.58 -16.69
CA THR A 97 -14.45 3.29 -17.80
C THR A 97 -13.52 4.32 -18.46
N GLU A 98 -12.48 4.74 -17.74
CA GLU A 98 -11.46 5.68 -18.22
C GLU A 98 -10.27 4.97 -18.89
N THR A 99 -10.26 3.64 -18.89
CA THR A 99 -9.21 2.83 -19.52
C THR A 99 -9.59 2.49 -20.95
N SER A 100 -8.59 2.36 -21.81
CA SER A 100 -8.79 1.90 -23.18
C SER A 100 -7.57 1.14 -23.66
N HIS A 101 -7.68 0.61 -24.89
CA HIS A 101 -6.52 0.22 -25.66
C HIS A 101 -5.47 1.33 -25.60
N TYR A 102 -4.22 0.90 -25.69
CA TYR A 102 -3.10 1.77 -25.91
C TYR A 102 -2.59 2.57 -24.71
N HIS A 103 -3.30 2.58 -23.58
CA HIS A 103 -2.85 3.24 -22.36
C HIS A 103 -1.57 2.59 -21.78
N LEU A 104 -0.80 3.41 -21.06
CA LEU A 104 0.32 2.96 -20.23
C LEU A 104 -0.16 2.86 -18.78
N PHE A 105 -0.16 1.64 -18.26
CA PHE A 105 -0.39 1.36 -16.85
C PHE A 105 0.95 1.43 -16.12
N ASN A 106 1.19 2.51 -15.40
CA ASN A 106 2.41 2.71 -14.61
C ASN A 106 2.13 2.39 -13.14
N PHE A 107 2.45 1.16 -12.72
CA PHE A 107 2.33 0.73 -11.34
C PHE A 107 3.59 1.11 -10.56
N LEU A 108 3.42 1.92 -9.52
CA LEU A 108 4.46 2.17 -8.54
C LEU A 108 4.05 1.50 -7.22
N PHE A 109 4.76 0.44 -6.86
CA PHE A 109 4.57 -0.24 -5.59
C PHE A 109 5.38 0.46 -4.51
N VAL A 110 4.70 0.95 -3.49
CA VAL A 110 5.32 1.51 -2.29
C VAL A 110 5.33 0.43 -1.22
N ASN A 111 6.46 -0.24 -1.04
CA ASN A 111 6.59 -1.33 -0.09
C ASN A 111 7.02 -0.78 1.28
N PHE A 112 6.10 -0.82 2.25
CA PHE A 112 6.39 -0.47 3.64
C PHE A 112 7.00 -1.62 4.43
N ASN A 113 6.96 -2.84 3.89
CA ASN A 113 7.63 -3.99 4.50
C ASN A 113 9.13 -3.90 4.26
N TYR A 114 9.88 -4.35 5.25
CA TYR A 114 11.34 -4.39 5.17
C TYR A 114 11.87 -5.56 4.32
N THR A 115 11.03 -6.57 4.05
CA THR A 115 11.41 -7.78 3.29
C THR A 115 11.23 -7.58 1.78
N PRO A 116 12.07 -8.23 0.95
CA PRO A 116 12.00 -8.11 -0.50
C PRO A 116 10.99 -9.08 -1.15
N LEU A 117 10.03 -9.64 -0.39
CA LEU A 117 9.06 -10.61 -0.91
C LEU A 117 8.23 -10.04 -2.08
N LEU A 118 7.84 -8.76 -1.97
CA LEU A 118 7.09 -8.09 -3.04
C LEU A 118 7.94 -7.85 -4.28
N ASP A 119 9.24 -7.60 -4.10
CA ASP A 119 10.19 -7.37 -5.19
C ASP A 119 10.28 -8.62 -6.08
N ASP A 120 10.53 -9.79 -5.48
CA ASP A 120 10.58 -11.05 -6.24
C ASP A 120 9.22 -11.42 -6.85
N TYR A 121 8.11 -11.09 -6.17
CA TYR A 121 6.78 -11.30 -6.71
C TYR A 121 6.52 -10.43 -7.96
N ALA A 122 6.75 -9.12 -7.84
CA ALA A 122 6.41 -8.11 -8.84
C ALA A 122 7.50 -7.88 -9.90
N PHE A 123 8.62 -8.61 -9.80
CA PHE A 123 9.76 -8.46 -10.70
C PHE A 123 9.35 -8.70 -12.15
N ARG A 124 9.87 -7.85 -13.06
CA ARG A 124 9.57 -7.96 -14.48
C ARG A 124 10.53 -8.93 -15.18
N ASP A 125 10.37 -10.22 -14.91
CA ASP A 125 11.17 -11.26 -15.56
C ASP A 125 10.72 -11.54 -17.02
N ALA A 126 11.61 -12.15 -17.80
CA ALA A 126 11.38 -12.45 -19.22
C ALA A 126 10.35 -13.56 -19.48
N GLN A 127 10.00 -14.38 -18.47
CA GLN A 127 8.98 -15.43 -18.59
C GLN A 127 7.58 -14.81 -18.59
N GLN A 128 7.34 -13.82 -17.72
CA GLN A 128 6.05 -13.14 -17.61
C GLN A 128 5.92 -11.91 -18.52
N PHE A 129 6.98 -11.10 -18.65
CA PHE A 129 6.93 -9.83 -19.36
C PHE A 129 7.63 -9.93 -20.70
N ARG A 130 6.84 -10.15 -21.75
CA ARG A 130 7.33 -10.11 -23.14
C ARG A 130 7.22 -8.69 -23.68
N PRO A 131 8.34 -8.01 -23.99
CA PRO A 131 8.31 -6.64 -24.53
C PRO A 131 7.48 -6.51 -25.81
N GLN A 132 7.38 -7.59 -26.58
CA GLN A 132 6.55 -7.68 -27.77
C GLN A 132 5.66 -8.92 -27.68
N LEU A 133 4.45 -8.77 -27.13
CA LEU A 133 3.49 -9.86 -27.01
C LEU A 133 2.81 -10.17 -28.36
N HIS A 134 2.67 -9.17 -29.23
CA HIS A 134 1.92 -9.27 -30.47
C HIS A 134 2.84 -9.13 -31.70
N THR A 135 2.53 -9.87 -32.77
CA THR A 135 3.35 -9.88 -34.01
C THR A 135 3.42 -8.52 -34.71
N ARG A 136 2.37 -7.69 -34.57
CA ARG A 136 2.22 -6.41 -35.29
C ARG A 136 2.06 -5.19 -34.38
N ALA A 137 2.07 -5.39 -33.06
CA ALA A 137 1.92 -4.33 -32.08
C ALA A 137 2.99 -4.49 -30.99
N ASP A 138 3.57 -3.37 -30.59
CA ASP A 138 4.60 -3.24 -29.55
C ASP A 138 4.04 -3.33 -28.12
N ARG A 139 2.76 -3.64 -27.97
CA ARG A 139 2.10 -3.80 -26.68
C ARG A 139 2.60 -5.04 -25.93
N ASN A 140 2.75 -4.91 -24.63
CA ASN A 140 3.28 -5.94 -23.72
C ASN A 140 2.28 -6.35 -22.63
N PHE A 141 1.05 -5.85 -22.67
CA PHE A 141 0.07 -6.03 -21.60
C PHE A 141 -1.36 -6.13 -22.12
N MET A 142 -2.19 -6.87 -21.39
CA MET A 142 -3.64 -6.96 -21.59
C MET A 142 -4.33 -6.60 -20.27
N PHE A 143 -5.05 -5.49 -20.24
CA PHE A 143 -5.84 -5.08 -19.07
C PHE A 143 -7.31 -5.47 -19.26
N TRP A 144 -7.94 -5.94 -18.19
CA TRP A 144 -9.33 -6.38 -18.20
C TRP A 144 -10.19 -5.43 -17.33
N PRO A 145 -10.96 -4.51 -17.94
CA PRO A 145 -11.81 -3.57 -17.20
C PRO A 145 -13.04 -4.22 -16.54
N ASN A 146 -13.47 -5.41 -16.98
CA ASN A 146 -14.59 -6.14 -16.37
C ASN A 146 -14.38 -7.67 -16.44
N PRO A 147 -13.35 -8.21 -15.77
CA PRO A 147 -12.95 -9.61 -15.94
C PRO A 147 -13.98 -10.61 -15.41
N THR A 148 -14.93 -10.16 -14.57
CA THR A 148 -16.03 -11.01 -14.05
C THR A 148 -17.29 -10.93 -14.91
N GLY A 149 -17.36 -9.98 -15.86
CA GLY A 149 -18.58 -9.70 -16.61
C GLY A 149 -19.75 -9.23 -15.74
N ARG A 150 -19.47 -8.60 -14.58
CA ARG A 150 -20.51 -8.11 -13.67
C ARG A 150 -21.40 -7.11 -14.41
N PRO A 151 -22.74 -7.26 -14.39
CA PRO A 151 -23.66 -6.24 -14.89
C PRO A 151 -23.38 -4.90 -14.20
N GLY A 152 -23.37 -3.80 -14.96
CA GLY A 152 -22.96 -2.47 -14.48
C GLY A 152 -21.47 -2.15 -14.69
N GLY A 153 -20.63 -3.17 -14.90
CA GLY A 153 -19.22 -3.00 -15.24
C GLY A 153 -18.99 -2.55 -16.70
N PHE A 154 -17.80 -2.00 -16.97
CA PHE A 154 -17.44 -1.53 -18.31
C PHE A 154 -17.14 -2.67 -19.28
N GLY A 155 -17.98 -2.85 -20.29
CA GLY A 155 -17.87 -3.97 -21.22
C GLY A 155 -18.29 -5.30 -20.59
N ASN A 156 -17.77 -6.40 -21.13
CA ASN A 156 -18.06 -7.76 -20.67
C ASN A 156 -16.76 -8.50 -20.28
N HIS A 157 -16.88 -9.77 -19.88
CA HIS A 157 -15.74 -10.61 -19.47
C HIS A 157 -14.70 -10.88 -20.58
N GLU A 158 -15.05 -10.62 -21.85
CA GLU A 158 -14.15 -10.76 -23.01
C GLU A 158 -13.50 -9.42 -23.42
N THR A 159 -13.90 -8.32 -22.78
CA THR A 159 -13.39 -6.98 -23.08
C THR A 159 -11.98 -6.84 -22.51
N GLY A 160 -10.97 -6.73 -23.38
CA GLY A 160 -9.57 -6.60 -23.00
C GLY A 160 -8.83 -5.51 -23.79
N TRP A 161 -8.03 -4.71 -23.07
CA TRP A 161 -7.22 -3.63 -23.64
C TRP A 161 -5.78 -4.07 -23.89
N SER A 162 -5.42 -4.22 -25.16
CA SER A 162 -4.01 -4.31 -25.58
C SER A 162 -3.31 -2.98 -25.28
N SER A 163 -2.40 -3.01 -24.30
CA SER A 163 -1.87 -1.83 -23.61
C SER A 163 -0.41 -2.04 -23.19
N TYR A 164 0.15 -1.06 -22.49
CA TYR A 164 1.49 -1.16 -21.91
C TYR A 164 1.44 -1.28 -20.38
N VAL A 165 2.38 -2.00 -19.80
CA VAL A 165 2.62 -2.00 -18.35
C VAL A 165 4.06 -1.68 -18.02
N ARG A 166 4.25 -0.84 -17.01
CA ARG A 166 5.49 -0.66 -16.27
C ARG A 166 5.21 -0.87 -14.80
N SER A 167 6.09 -1.57 -14.11
CA SER A 167 6.11 -1.65 -12.66
C SER A 167 7.47 -1.25 -12.10
N GLU A 168 7.44 -0.67 -10.91
CA GLU A 168 8.60 -0.31 -10.09
C GLU A 168 8.24 -0.48 -8.62
N VAL A 169 9.19 -0.95 -7.80
CA VAL A 169 9.03 -1.11 -6.35
C VAL A 169 9.99 -0.16 -5.65
N ILE A 170 9.47 0.63 -4.72
CA ILE A 170 10.26 1.51 -3.85
C ILE A 170 10.04 1.13 -2.38
N HIS A 171 11.02 1.45 -1.54
CA HIS A 171 11.05 1.02 -0.14
C HIS A 171 11.31 2.19 0.81
N PRO A 172 10.28 3.00 1.13
CA PRO A 172 10.46 4.19 1.96
C PRO A 172 10.99 3.90 3.38
N HIS A 173 10.80 2.68 3.89
CA HIS A 173 11.26 2.27 5.22
C HIS A 173 12.61 1.52 5.19
N GLY A 174 13.25 1.43 4.03
CA GLY A 174 14.49 0.70 3.84
C GLY A 174 14.28 -0.77 3.49
N GLN A 175 15.40 -1.44 3.24
CA GLN A 175 15.46 -2.79 2.71
C GLN A 175 16.30 -3.69 3.61
N GLN A 176 15.85 -4.93 3.80
CA GLN A 176 16.52 -5.97 4.60
C GLN A 176 18.02 -6.08 4.31
N ALA A 177 18.42 -6.11 3.04
CA ALA A 177 19.81 -6.28 2.61
C ALA A 177 20.72 -5.10 2.99
N ILE A 178 20.15 -3.98 3.43
CA ILE A 178 20.87 -2.78 3.85
C ILE A 178 20.40 -2.43 5.28
N PRO A 179 20.95 -3.05 6.34
CA PRO A 179 20.47 -2.87 7.71
C PRO A 179 20.37 -1.41 8.16
N ARG A 180 21.34 -0.57 7.76
CA ARG A 180 21.38 0.87 8.04
C ARG A 180 20.26 1.69 7.37
N SER A 181 19.56 1.10 6.40
CA SER A 181 18.43 1.75 5.72
C SER A 181 17.11 1.55 6.46
N LEU A 182 17.04 0.61 7.41
CA LEU A 182 15.80 0.26 8.11
C LEU A 182 15.35 1.42 9.00
N LEU A 183 14.25 2.07 8.63
CA LEU A 183 13.72 3.25 9.30
C LEU A 183 12.60 2.85 10.26
N PHE A 184 12.93 2.75 11.54
CA PHE A 184 11.95 2.68 12.62
C PHE A 184 11.57 4.09 13.06
N GLY A 185 10.29 4.36 13.21
CA GLY A 185 9.85 5.66 13.67
C GLY A 185 8.34 5.81 13.67
N ILE A 186 7.92 7.05 13.89
CA ILE A 186 6.53 7.46 13.87
C ILE A 186 6.29 8.41 12.70
N ASP A 187 5.02 8.67 12.42
CA ASP A 187 4.61 9.71 11.50
C ASP A 187 4.96 11.11 12.03
N ALA A 188 4.97 12.08 11.12
CA ALA A 188 5.16 13.49 11.42
C ALA A 188 3.94 14.30 10.98
N PRO A 189 3.35 15.15 11.85
CA PRO A 189 2.27 16.03 11.43
C PRO A 189 2.76 16.97 10.32
N ASP A 190 1.92 17.32 9.35
CA ASP A 190 2.36 18.12 8.20
C ASP A 190 2.91 19.52 8.56
N SER A 191 2.57 20.01 9.75
CA SER A 191 3.03 21.29 10.29
C SER A 191 4.38 21.21 11.00
N PHE A 192 5.00 20.04 11.13
CA PHE A 192 6.26 19.91 11.87
C PHE A 192 7.40 20.66 11.16
N ASP A 193 8.23 21.35 11.94
CA ASP A 193 9.40 22.04 11.42
C ASP A 193 10.60 21.09 11.42
N GLN A 194 10.97 20.61 10.24
CA GLN A 194 12.13 19.73 10.04
C GLN A 194 13.44 20.32 10.55
N GLY A 195 13.57 21.64 10.65
CA GLY A 195 14.80 22.29 11.11
C GLY A 195 14.91 22.42 12.63
N THR A 196 13.78 22.50 13.34
CA THR A 196 13.77 22.85 14.77
C THR A 196 13.05 21.85 15.66
N ASP A 197 12.25 20.94 15.10
CA ASP A 197 11.50 19.98 15.90
C ASP A 197 12.47 19.04 16.65
N PRO A 198 12.37 18.96 17.98
CA PRO A 198 13.24 18.13 18.80
C PRO A 198 13.03 16.62 18.60
N HIS A 199 11.91 16.21 18.02
CA HIS A 199 11.54 14.81 17.78
C HIS A 199 11.77 14.35 16.33
N ARG A 200 12.28 15.22 15.45
CA ARG A 200 12.44 14.94 14.01
C ARG A 200 13.24 13.66 13.70
N GLU A 201 14.20 13.29 14.55
CA GLU A 201 15.03 12.10 14.36
C GLU A 201 14.26 10.78 14.58
N LEU A 202 13.09 10.83 15.20
CA LEU A 202 12.19 9.69 15.36
C LEU A 202 11.04 9.69 14.33
N MET A 203 11.01 10.69 13.44
CA MET A 203 9.96 10.86 12.44
C MET A 203 10.39 10.25 11.12
N LYS A 204 9.66 9.25 10.62
CA LYS A 204 9.95 8.63 9.32
C LYS A 204 9.94 9.63 8.16
N PRO A 205 8.97 10.56 8.05
CA PRO A 205 8.94 11.51 6.92
C PRO A 205 10.17 12.42 6.83
N TYR A 206 10.88 12.63 7.94
CA TYR A 206 12.13 13.39 7.96
C TYR A 206 13.26 12.60 7.28
N TRP A 207 13.50 11.36 7.71
CA TRP A 207 14.59 10.52 7.17
C TRP A 207 14.33 10.02 5.75
N ALA A 208 13.09 9.61 5.46
CA ALA A 208 12.69 9.16 4.13
C ALA A 208 12.50 10.34 3.16
N MET A 209 12.63 11.60 3.63
CA MET A 209 12.45 12.82 2.86
C MET A 209 11.14 12.82 2.05
N ASN A 210 10.06 12.28 2.63
CA ASN A 210 8.84 11.93 1.90
C ASN A 210 8.28 13.04 1.02
N ARG A 211 8.34 14.29 1.52
CA ARG A 211 7.86 15.46 0.78
C ARG A 211 8.62 15.70 -0.53
N ILE A 212 9.93 15.51 -0.52
CA ILE A 212 10.81 15.73 -1.67
C ILE A 212 10.75 14.53 -2.60
N GLU A 213 10.92 13.32 -2.06
CA GLU A 213 11.04 12.10 -2.85
C GLU A 213 9.70 11.63 -3.42
N TYR A 214 8.59 11.78 -2.69
CA TYR A 214 7.33 11.13 -3.04
C TYR A 214 6.15 12.08 -3.23
N GLY A 215 6.24 13.33 -2.75
CA GLY A 215 5.14 14.29 -2.82
C GLY A 215 4.59 14.52 -4.23
N HIS A 216 5.45 14.42 -5.25
CA HIS A 216 5.09 14.60 -6.65
C HIS A 216 4.25 13.45 -7.24
N LEU A 217 4.14 12.30 -6.57
CA LEU A 217 3.44 11.12 -7.08
C LEU A 217 1.92 11.21 -6.93
N PHE A 218 1.44 11.91 -5.91
CA PHE A 218 0.01 11.93 -5.57
C PHE A 218 -0.88 12.77 -6.50
N PRO A 219 -0.48 14.00 -6.93
CA PRO A 219 -1.34 14.87 -7.72
C PRO A 219 -1.98 14.23 -8.94
N ASP A 220 -1.22 13.45 -9.70
CA ASP A 220 -1.60 12.93 -11.01
C ASP A 220 -1.98 11.43 -10.98
N THR A 221 -1.97 10.80 -9.80
CA THR A 221 -2.31 9.37 -9.66
C THR A 221 -3.80 9.15 -9.90
N ARG A 222 -4.14 8.21 -10.79
CA ARG A 222 -5.54 7.88 -11.13
C ARG A 222 -6.19 6.91 -10.15
N LEU A 223 -5.41 5.99 -9.61
CA LEU A 223 -5.90 4.94 -8.71
C LEU A 223 -4.85 4.65 -7.65
N PHE A 224 -5.28 4.72 -6.39
CA PHE A 224 -4.52 4.23 -5.26
C PHE A 224 -4.99 2.81 -4.91
N ILE A 225 -4.07 1.94 -4.54
CA ILE A 225 -4.38 0.60 -4.03
C ILE A 225 -3.61 0.41 -2.73
N ILE A 226 -4.33 0.16 -1.65
CA ILE A 226 -3.79 -0.14 -0.32
C ILE A 226 -3.97 -1.63 -0.07
N PHE A 227 -2.89 -2.33 0.24
CA PHE A 227 -2.89 -3.77 0.49
C PHE A 227 -1.94 -4.12 1.65
N GLY A 228 -2.42 -4.95 2.58
CA GLY A 228 -1.56 -5.60 3.56
C GLY A 228 -0.90 -4.70 4.61
N CYS A 229 -1.37 -3.46 4.77
CA CYS A 229 -0.87 -2.56 5.82
C CYS A 229 -1.98 -2.23 6.83
N SER A 230 -1.59 -2.07 8.10
CA SER A 230 -2.44 -1.36 9.04
C SER A 230 -2.55 0.08 8.55
N LEU A 231 -3.77 0.62 8.47
CA LEU A 231 -4.02 2.04 8.23
C LEU A 231 -3.69 2.85 9.52
N GLY A 232 -2.55 2.54 10.12
CA GLY A 232 -2.12 2.99 11.43
C GLY A 232 -1.48 4.37 11.39
N GLU A 233 -1.31 4.94 12.59
CA GLU A 233 -0.76 6.28 12.78
C GLU A 233 0.67 6.43 12.27
N SER A 234 1.49 5.37 12.22
CA SER A 234 2.92 5.47 11.94
C SER A 234 3.28 5.82 10.50
N ASP A 235 2.36 5.56 9.56
CA ASP A 235 2.51 5.89 8.13
C ASP A 235 1.51 6.97 7.68
N GLY A 236 0.97 7.74 8.64
CA GLY A 236 -0.09 8.73 8.43
C GLY A 236 0.15 9.75 7.32
N TRP A 237 1.41 10.10 7.05
CA TRP A 237 1.77 10.97 5.93
C TRP A 237 1.24 10.46 4.60
N TRP A 238 1.34 9.15 4.34
CA TRP A 238 0.84 8.55 3.10
C TRP A 238 -0.68 8.64 3.00
N TRP A 239 -1.39 8.32 4.09
CA TRP A 239 -2.85 8.38 4.13
C TRP A 239 -3.38 9.79 3.93
N ARG A 240 -2.72 10.80 4.53
CA ARG A 240 -3.01 12.22 4.28
C ARG A 240 -2.88 12.58 2.80
N ARG A 241 -1.79 12.18 2.14
CA ARG A 241 -1.57 12.51 0.72
C ARG A 241 -2.51 11.77 -0.22
N VAL A 242 -2.87 10.51 0.08
CA VAL A 242 -3.93 9.80 -0.65
C VAL A 242 -5.26 10.54 -0.50
N TYR A 243 -5.65 10.89 0.73
CA TYR A 243 -6.88 11.62 1.00
C TYR A 243 -6.94 12.99 0.30
N GLU A 244 -5.83 13.75 0.33
CA GLU A 244 -5.73 15.00 -0.42
C GLU A 244 -5.91 14.79 -1.92
N ALA A 245 -5.30 13.75 -2.50
CA ALA A 245 -5.44 13.44 -3.92
C ALA A 245 -6.87 13.03 -4.28
N LEU A 246 -7.55 12.27 -3.41
CA LEU A 246 -8.97 11.93 -3.58
C LEU A 246 -9.85 13.18 -3.57
N ASN A 247 -9.47 14.25 -2.87
CA ASN A 247 -10.23 15.51 -2.85
C ASN A 247 -9.92 16.43 -4.05
N ARG A 248 -9.01 16.05 -4.95
CA ARG A 248 -8.73 16.85 -6.15
C ARG A 248 -9.72 16.56 -7.27
N GLU A 249 -10.16 17.65 -7.88
CA GLU A 249 -10.98 17.64 -9.08
C GLU A 249 -10.11 17.95 -10.31
N ARG A 250 -10.59 17.52 -11.48
CA ARG A 250 -10.09 17.96 -12.79
C ARG A 250 -10.70 19.32 -13.13
N ASP A 251 -10.23 19.93 -14.22
CA ASP A 251 -10.74 21.22 -14.69
C ASP A 251 -12.26 21.21 -15.00
N ASP A 252 -12.82 20.04 -15.26
CA ASP A 252 -14.26 19.82 -15.51
C ASP A 252 -15.08 19.53 -14.24
N GLY A 253 -14.46 19.61 -13.05
CA GLY A 253 -15.08 19.29 -11.76
C GLY A 253 -15.23 17.80 -11.47
N SER A 254 -14.79 16.91 -12.37
CA SER A 254 -14.83 15.48 -12.11
C SER A 254 -13.70 15.03 -11.17
N PRO A 255 -13.91 13.99 -10.36
CA PRO A 255 -12.87 13.45 -9.50
C PRO A 255 -11.60 13.03 -10.26
N ARG A 256 -10.44 13.31 -9.68
CA ARG A 256 -9.16 12.96 -10.33
C ARG A 256 -8.71 11.52 -10.07
N SER A 257 -9.00 11.01 -8.88
CA SER A 257 -8.45 9.78 -8.33
C SER A 257 -9.52 8.94 -7.61
N GLU A 258 -9.28 7.63 -7.55
CA GLU A 258 -10.06 6.68 -6.76
C GLU A 258 -9.13 5.81 -5.89
N LEU A 259 -9.71 5.04 -4.95
CA LEU A 259 -8.95 4.21 -4.02
C LEU A 259 -9.56 2.81 -3.91
N ILE A 260 -8.71 1.78 -3.90
CA ILE A 260 -9.07 0.43 -3.46
C ILE A 260 -8.34 0.11 -2.16
N ILE A 261 -9.05 -0.42 -1.17
CA ILE A 261 -8.48 -0.94 0.07
C ILE A 261 -8.75 -2.44 0.13
N TYR A 262 -7.69 -3.23 0.08
CA TYR A 262 -7.73 -4.66 0.38
C TYR A 262 -7.54 -4.84 1.88
N TRP A 263 -8.56 -5.40 2.53
CA TRP A 263 -8.59 -5.54 3.98
C TRP A 263 -8.80 -7.01 4.37
N TRP A 264 -7.79 -7.59 5.00
CA TRP A 264 -7.91 -8.92 5.58
C TRP A 264 -8.75 -8.82 6.86
N SER A 265 -9.68 -9.75 7.03
CA SER A 265 -10.46 -9.84 8.24
C SER A 265 -10.72 -11.30 8.63
N PRO A 266 -10.69 -11.65 9.94
CA PRO A 266 -11.05 -12.98 10.39
C PRO A 266 -12.50 -13.31 10.04
N ALA A 267 -12.75 -14.54 9.53
CA ALA A 267 -14.11 -14.98 9.19
C ALA A 267 -15.08 -14.99 10.38
N VAL A 268 -14.56 -15.18 11.60
CA VAL A 268 -15.34 -15.19 12.85
C VAL A 268 -15.95 -13.83 13.17
N LYS A 269 -15.25 -12.74 12.81
CA LYS A 269 -15.71 -11.36 13.01
C LYS A 269 -15.27 -10.53 11.81
N PRO A 270 -15.99 -10.64 10.67
CA PRO A 270 -15.63 -9.92 9.47
C PRO A 270 -15.81 -8.42 9.70
N ALA A 271 -14.82 -7.65 9.27
CA ALA A 271 -14.89 -6.21 9.24
C ALA A 271 -15.97 -5.77 8.26
N THR A 272 -16.64 -4.67 8.59
CA THR A 272 -17.60 -4.01 7.73
C THR A 272 -16.91 -2.96 6.88
N ARG A 273 -17.56 -2.58 5.77
CA ARG A 273 -17.12 -1.44 4.95
C ARG A 273 -16.89 -0.19 5.80
N GLU A 274 -17.83 0.09 6.71
CA GLU A 274 -17.80 1.30 7.54
C GLU A 274 -16.61 1.30 8.50
N GLU A 275 -16.29 0.17 9.13
CA GLU A 275 -15.12 0.05 10.01
C GLU A 275 -13.81 0.29 9.25
N VAL A 276 -13.69 -0.19 8.01
CA VAL A 276 -12.50 0.06 7.17
C VAL A 276 -12.41 1.52 6.75
N LEU A 277 -13.53 2.14 6.36
CA LEU A 277 -13.58 3.57 6.04
C LEU A 277 -13.23 4.41 7.27
N ASP A 278 -13.80 4.11 8.42
CA ASP A 278 -13.52 4.79 9.69
C ASP A 278 -12.03 4.73 10.02
N THR A 279 -11.41 3.55 9.83
CA THR A 279 -9.98 3.38 10.04
C THR A 279 -9.17 4.26 9.08
N PHE A 280 -9.50 4.25 7.77
CA PHE A 280 -8.84 5.09 6.78
C PHE A 280 -8.96 6.59 7.09
N PHE A 281 -10.17 7.08 7.34
CA PHE A 281 -10.40 8.49 7.62
C PHE A 281 -9.76 8.91 8.95
N THR A 282 -9.79 8.06 9.97
CA THR A 282 -9.08 8.34 11.23
C THR A 282 -7.57 8.50 10.98
N GLY A 283 -6.95 7.58 10.24
CA GLY A 283 -5.53 7.66 9.91
C GLY A 283 -5.17 8.84 9.00
N ALA A 284 -6.06 9.21 8.08
CA ALA A 284 -5.82 10.27 7.11
C ALA A 284 -6.15 11.68 7.63
N THR A 285 -7.13 11.85 8.52
CA THR A 285 -7.59 13.19 8.92
C THR A 285 -7.54 13.43 10.43
N GLY A 286 -7.45 12.37 11.24
CA GLY A 286 -7.66 12.44 12.69
C GLY A 286 -9.09 12.79 13.10
N ASN A 287 -10.03 12.89 12.14
CA ASN A 287 -11.43 13.26 12.36
C ASN A 287 -12.38 12.47 11.45
N LEU A 288 -13.10 11.52 12.03
CA LEU A 288 -14.09 10.67 11.36
C LEU A 288 -15.23 11.42 10.67
N ASN A 289 -15.55 12.64 11.14
CA ASN A 289 -16.66 13.46 10.66
C ASN A 289 -16.17 14.62 9.77
N SER A 290 -15.02 14.49 9.11
CA SER A 290 -14.56 15.48 8.14
C SER A 290 -15.66 15.73 7.08
N PRO A 291 -16.06 16.98 6.82
CA PRO A 291 -17.12 17.31 5.85
C PRO A 291 -16.91 16.66 4.47
N GLU A 292 -15.65 16.48 4.08
CA GLU A 292 -15.25 15.96 2.78
C GLU A 292 -15.25 14.41 2.73
N ARG A 293 -15.51 13.72 3.85
CA ARG A 293 -15.72 12.25 3.82
C ARG A 293 -16.84 11.88 2.85
N ALA A 294 -17.94 12.62 2.90
CA ALA A 294 -19.11 12.38 2.07
C ALA A 294 -18.82 12.54 0.56
N SER A 295 -17.85 13.39 0.18
CA SER A 295 -17.50 13.62 -1.23
C SER A 295 -16.51 12.59 -1.79
N VAL A 296 -15.86 11.80 -0.93
CA VAL A 296 -14.83 10.83 -1.37
C VAL A 296 -15.20 9.37 -1.10
N GLN A 297 -16.03 9.07 -0.10
CA GLN A 297 -16.28 7.68 0.35
C GLN A 297 -16.83 6.74 -0.72
N ASP A 298 -17.62 7.25 -1.68
CA ASP A 298 -18.20 6.44 -2.76
C ASP A 298 -17.16 6.04 -3.82
N ARG A 299 -16.01 6.71 -3.84
CA ARG A 299 -14.86 6.41 -4.70
C ARG A 299 -13.83 5.51 -4.03
N ILE A 300 -14.08 5.11 -2.78
CA ILE A 300 -13.28 4.14 -2.05
C ILE A 300 -13.95 2.78 -2.20
N GLN A 301 -13.26 1.86 -2.87
CA GLN A 301 -13.68 0.50 -3.07
C GLN A 301 -13.01 -0.38 -2.00
N ILE A 302 -13.79 -1.21 -1.32
CA ILE A 302 -13.27 -2.08 -0.26
C ILE A 302 -13.39 -3.53 -0.70
N VAL A 303 -12.24 -4.22 -0.69
CA VAL A 303 -12.14 -5.66 -0.94
C VAL A 303 -11.84 -6.34 0.39
N LEU A 304 -12.88 -6.90 1.00
CA LEU A 304 -12.76 -7.72 2.20
C LEU A 304 -12.37 -9.15 1.79
N TYR A 305 -11.37 -9.71 2.44
CA TYR A 305 -10.96 -11.10 2.22
C TYR A 305 -10.58 -11.78 3.55
N THR A 306 -10.70 -13.10 3.56
CA THR A 306 -10.38 -13.95 4.72
C THR A 306 -9.60 -15.18 4.24
N ASP A 307 -9.00 -15.91 5.18
CA ASP A 307 -8.30 -17.18 4.87
C ASP A 307 -9.25 -18.30 4.43
N GLU A 308 -10.57 -18.14 4.63
CA GLU A 308 -11.59 -19.12 4.24
C GLU A 308 -12.12 -18.90 2.82
N THR A 309 -11.90 -17.71 2.27
CA THR A 309 -12.30 -17.35 0.90
C THR A 309 -11.10 -17.46 -0.05
N PRO A 310 -11.31 -17.74 -1.35
CA PRO A 310 -10.23 -17.63 -2.32
C PRO A 310 -9.57 -16.25 -2.21
N PRO A 311 -8.22 -16.18 -2.20
CA PRO A 311 -7.54 -14.90 -2.06
C PRO A 311 -7.88 -13.97 -3.23
N PRO A 312 -7.78 -12.65 -3.02
CA PRO A 312 -7.91 -11.69 -4.10
C PRO A 312 -6.88 -11.99 -5.21
N VAL A 313 -7.22 -11.66 -6.46
CA VAL A 313 -6.29 -11.75 -7.60
C VAL A 313 -5.11 -10.81 -7.42
N PHE A 314 -5.32 -9.65 -6.80
CA PHE A 314 -4.24 -8.71 -6.52
C PHE A 314 -3.28 -9.25 -5.45
N LEU A 315 -2.02 -9.43 -5.83
CA LEU A 315 -0.95 -9.97 -4.98
C LEU A 315 -1.26 -11.37 -4.41
N ALA A 316 -2.05 -12.17 -5.15
CA ALA A 316 -2.33 -13.56 -4.80
C ALA A 316 -1.02 -14.36 -4.74
N THR A 317 -0.84 -15.13 -3.67
CA THR A 317 0.21 -16.16 -3.58
C THR A 317 -0.45 -17.55 -3.52
N PRO A 318 0.19 -18.60 -4.08
CA PRO A 318 -0.40 -19.94 -4.17
C PRO A 318 -0.60 -20.66 -2.83
#